data_AF-A0A016RTW2-F1
#
_entry.id   AF-A0A016RTW2-F1
#
_cell.length_a   1.000
_cell.length_b   1.000
_cell.length_c   1.000
_cell.angle_alpha   90.00
_cell.angle_beta   90.00
_cell.angle_gamma   90.00
#
_symmetry.space_group_name_H-M   'P 1'
#
loop_
_entity.id
_entity.type
_entity.pdbx_description
1 polymer ?
#
loop_
_entity_poly.entity_id
_entity_poly.type
_entity_poly.pdbx_seq_one_letter_code
_entity_poly.pdbx_strand_id
1 'polypeptide(L)'
;MIRCDFCSTERREQYKCPRCNCNYCSLRCYRNEKHSNCSESFYKECLKEHLEGKHFEAGSDNQKQDTFEERMQKYLNGEIDGIPGAGTSGNAAEEGDPLDSDDEEAGVSSAFPAKENQYLEKVVKDTVDDYVLDEDEIDRKLLGLGIGGEVDQLLGALSEEERATFAQLAEQIHLDTSGLTESCFKKV
;
A
#
# COMPACT_ATOMS: atom_id res chain seq x y z
N MET A 1 -23.26 -10.07 34.76
CA MET A 1 -22.51 -9.99 33.47
C MET A 1 -23.54 -9.75 32.38
N ILE A 2 -23.27 -8.87 31.42
CA ILE A 2 -24.18 -8.57 30.30
C ILE A 2 -23.70 -9.35 29.09
N ARG A 3 -24.61 -9.84 28.25
CA ARG A 3 -24.29 -10.65 27.06
C ARG A 3 -24.29 -9.76 25.82
N CYS A 4 -23.24 -9.88 25.00
CA CYS A 4 -23.14 -9.18 23.73
C CYS A 4 -24.11 -9.79 22.72
N ASP A 5 -24.90 -8.96 22.05
CA ASP A 5 -25.91 -9.41 21.07
C ASP A 5 -25.27 -9.97 19.79
N PHE A 6 -24.00 -9.66 19.53
CA PHE A 6 -23.31 -9.99 18.28
C PHE A 6 -22.40 -11.21 18.38
N CYS A 7 -21.61 -11.33 19.46
CA CYS A 7 -20.67 -12.43 19.67
C CYS A 7 -21.08 -13.38 20.80
N SER A 8 -22.21 -13.15 21.48
CA SER A 8 -22.68 -13.95 22.62
C SER A 8 -21.75 -14.04 23.83
N THR A 9 -20.62 -13.32 23.83
CA THR A 9 -19.70 -13.29 24.97
C THR A 9 -20.27 -12.45 26.11
N GLU A 10 -20.11 -12.93 27.33
CA GLU A 10 -20.48 -12.21 28.55
C GLU A 10 -19.34 -11.33 29.02
N ARG A 11 -19.62 -10.04 29.30
CA ARG A 11 -18.65 -9.10 29.88
C ARG A 11 -19.27 -8.28 31.01
N ARG A 12 -18.43 -7.75 31.90
CA ARG A 12 -18.87 -6.85 32.98
C ARG A 12 -19.22 -5.46 32.46
N GLU A 13 -18.48 -4.99 31.46
CA GLU A 13 -18.67 -3.69 30.82
C GLU A 13 -19.01 -3.90 29.35
N GLN A 14 -20.12 -3.29 28.91
CA GLN A 14 -20.58 -3.32 27.53
C GLN A 14 -21.08 -1.95 27.13
N TYR A 15 -20.93 -1.63 25.85
CA TYR A 15 -21.45 -0.43 25.24
C TYR A 15 -22.86 -0.69 24.71
N LYS A 16 -23.67 0.35 24.64
CA LYS A 16 -25.04 0.28 24.13
C LYS A 16 -25.20 1.17 22.91
N CYS A 17 -25.71 0.61 21.81
CA CYS A 17 -25.94 1.40 20.59
C CYS A 17 -27.11 2.38 20.82
N PRO A 18 -26.97 3.68 20.57
CA PRO A 18 -28.05 4.65 20.77
C PRO A 18 -29.18 4.52 19.75
N ARG A 19 -28.95 3.87 18.61
CA ARG A 19 -29.95 3.70 17.53
C ARG A 19 -30.85 2.49 17.75
N CYS A 20 -30.28 1.34 18.08
CA CYS A 20 -31.03 0.08 18.22
C CYS A 20 -31.06 -0.48 19.65
N ASN A 21 -30.39 0.16 20.61
CA ASN A 21 -30.30 -0.26 22.01
C ASN A 21 -29.62 -1.61 22.28
N CYS A 22 -29.02 -2.26 21.27
CA CYS A 22 -28.26 -3.50 21.44
C CYS A 22 -26.95 -3.28 22.20
N ASN A 23 -26.56 -4.29 22.99
CA ASN A 23 -25.31 -4.31 23.76
C ASN A 23 -24.19 -4.95 22.94
N TYR A 24 -23.02 -4.28 22.90
CA TYR A 24 -21.83 -4.77 22.22
C TYR A 24 -20.59 -4.66 23.11
N CYS A 25 -19.69 -5.63 22.98
CA CYS A 25 -18.50 -5.70 23.84
C CYS A 25 -17.25 -5.02 23.26
N SER A 26 -17.25 -4.67 21.97
CA SER A 26 -16.12 -4.05 21.26
C SER A 26 -16.54 -3.44 19.93
N LEU A 27 -15.68 -2.61 19.34
CA LEU A 27 -15.90 -2.05 18.00
C LEU A 27 -16.09 -3.12 16.91
N ARG A 28 -15.45 -4.29 17.05
CA ARG A 28 -15.68 -5.43 16.14
C ARG A 28 -17.14 -5.90 16.17
N CYS A 29 -17.76 -5.90 17.34
CA CYS A 29 -19.18 -6.24 17.48
C CYS A 29 -20.09 -5.11 17.00
N TYR A 30 -19.68 -3.85 17.17
CA TYR A 30 -20.40 -2.71 16.62
C TYR A 30 -20.41 -2.69 15.08
N ARG A 31 -19.31 -3.12 14.43
CA ARG A 31 -19.15 -3.22 12.97
C ARG A 31 -19.51 -4.60 12.41
N ASN A 32 -20.12 -5.47 13.20
CA ASN A 32 -20.53 -6.80 12.74
C ASN A 32 -21.63 -6.66 11.68
N GLU A 33 -21.71 -7.59 10.73
CA GLU A 33 -22.77 -7.63 9.70
C GLU A 33 -24.18 -7.54 10.30
N LYS A 34 -24.42 -8.17 11.46
CA LYS A 34 -25.71 -8.09 12.16
C LYS A 34 -26.06 -6.68 12.65
N HIS A 35 -25.08 -5.78 12.72
CA HIS A 35 -25.22 -4.38 13.13
C HIS A 35 -24.82 -3.40 12.00
N SER A 36 -24.76 -3.86 10.74
CA SER A 36 -24.36 -3.04 9.59
C SER A 36 -25.26 -1.82 9.42
N ASN A 37 -26.58 -1.99 9.50
CA ASN A 37 -27.55 -0.92 9.30
C ASN A 37 -27.31 0.30 10.22
N CYS A 38 -27.07 0.07 11.52
CA CYS A 38 -26.80 1.15 12.46
C CYS A 38 -25.41 1.77 12.29
N SER A 39 -24.40 0.93 12.03
CA SER A 39 -23.01 1.39 11.88
C SER A 39 -22.80 2.15 10.56
N GLU A 40 -23.29 1.64 9.44
CA GLU A 40 -23.23 2.30 8.14
C GLU A 40 -24.03 3.61 8.12
N SER A 41 -25.23 3.62 8.70
CA SER A 41 -26.02 4.84 8.78
C SER A 41 -25.30 5.92 9.59
N PHE A 42 -24.62 5.55 10.68
CA PHE A 42 -23.77 6.46 11.45
C PHE A 42 -22.59 6.97 10.62
N TYR A 43 -21.84 6.08 9.95
CA TYR A 43 -20.71 6.51 9.10
C TYR A 43 -21.15 7.45 7.98
N LYS A 44 -22.28 7.16 7.32
CA LYS A 44 -22.83 8.00 6.26
C LYS A 44 -23.19 9.39 6.76
N GLU A 45 -23.76 9.49 7.95
CA GLU A 45 -24.09 10.77 8.58
C GLU A 45 -22.83 11.56 8.93
N CYS A 46 -21.84 10.93 9.55
CA CYS A 46 -20.55 11.58 9.83
C CYS A 46 -19.86 12.08 8.56
N LEU A 47 -19.92 11.32 7.46
CA LEU A 47 -19.38 11.76 6.18
C LEU A 47 -20.14 12.95 5.60
N LYS A 48 -21.48 12.93 5.64
CA LYS A 48 -22.29 14.06 5.19
C LYS A 48 -22.01 15.32 5.97
N GLU A 49 -22.02 15.23 7.31
CA GLU A 49 -21.72 16.36 8.19
C GLU A 49 -20.33 16.94 7.91
N HIS A 50 -19.32 16.08 7.72
CA HIS A 50 -17.96 16.50 7.41
C HIS A 50 -17.81 17.11 6.01
N LEU A 51 -18.61 16.68 5.05
CA LEU A 51 -18.62 17.22 3.69
C LEU A 51 -19.42 18.54 3.61
N GLU A 52 -20.55 18.64 4.30
CA GLU A 52 -21.38 19.84 4.38
C GLU A 52 -20.65 21.00 5.07
N GLY A 53 -19.80 20.70 6.06
CA GLY A 53 -18.93 21.70 6.70
C GLY A 53 -17.73 22.14 5.85
N LYS A 54 -17.42 21.41 4.78
CA LYS A 54 -16.35 21.75 3.82
C LYS A 54 -16.97 22.43 2.61
N HIS A 55 -17.48 23.65 2.80
CA HIS A 55 -17.59 24.56 1.68
C HIS A 55 -16.16 24.82 1.17
N PHE A 56 -15.85 24.34 -0.04
CA PHE A 56 -14.61 24.71 -0.70
C PHE A 56 -14.63 26.22 -0.86
N GLU A 57 -13.75 26.95 -0.18
CA GLU A 57 -13.51 28.39 -0.41
C GLU A 57 -12.83 28.59 -1.78
N ALA A 58 -13.39 28.01 -2.85
CA ALA A 58 -13.05 28.41 -4.20
C ALA A 58 -13.95 29.61 -4.54
N GLY A 59 -13.47 30.81 -4.19
CA GLY A 59 -13.87 32.06 -4.82
C GLY A 59 -15.32 32.48 -4.58
N SER A 60 -15.47 33.57 -3.83
CA SER A 60 -16.62 34.46 -3.91
C SER A 60 -16.93 34.80 -5.38
N ASP A 61 -17.93 34.17 -5.98
CA ASP A 61 -18.97 34.87 -6.74
C ASP A 61 -20.08 33.90 -7.15
N ASN A 62 -21.22 34.47 -7.48
CA ASN A 62 -22.48 33.84 -7.87
C ASN A 62 -22.40 33.07 -9.21
N GLN A 63 -21.35 32.28 -9.42
CA GLN A 63 -21.17 31.42 -10.59
C GLN A 63 -21.75 30.04 -10.27
N LYS A 64 -22.82 29.68 -10.98
CA LYS A 64 -23.30 28.30 -11.01
C LYS A 64 -22.13 27.40 -11.36
N GLN A 65 -21.82 26.44 -10.51
CA GLN A 65 -20.82 25.44 -10.82
C GLN A 65 -21.29 24.68 -12.05
N ASP A 66 -20.53 24.76 -13.14
CA ASP A 66 -20.81 23.99 -14.35
C ASP A 66 -20.85 22.51 -13.98
N THR A 67 -21.83 21.79 -14.49
CA THR A 67 -21.83 20.34 -14.42
C THR A 67 -20.63 19.78 -15.18
N PHE A 68 -20.22 18.55 -14.88
CA PHE A 68 -19.12 17.90 -15.60
C PHE A 68 -19.34 17.90 -17.12
N GLU A 69 -20.59 17.68 -17.56
CA GLU A 69 -20.96 17.64 -18.98
C GLU A 69 -20.83 19.00 -19.66
N GLU A 70 -21.28 20.08 -19.01
CA GLU A 70 -21.09 21.45 -19.50
C GLU A 70 -19.60 21.82 -19.58
N ARG A 71 -18.82 21.44 -18.57
CA ARG A 71 -17.38 21.70 -18.55
C ARG A 71 -16.64 20.92 -19.65
N MET A 72 -17.09 19.69 -19.94
CA MET A 72 -16.55 18.89 -21.04
C MET A 72 -16.87 19.49 -22.41
N GLN A 73 -18.09 20.02 -22.60
CA GLN A 73 -18.43 20.73 -23.83
C GLN A 73 -17.58 21.98 -24.03
N LYS A 74 -17.31 22.75 -22.97
CA LYS A 74 -16.41 23.91 -23.05
C LYS A 74 -14.98 23.52 -23.43
N TYR A 75 -14.47 22.39 -22.93
CA TYR A 75 -13.16 21.86 -23.33
C TYR A 75 -13.12 21.47 -24.82
N LEU A 76 -14.13 20.74 -25.30
CA LEU A 76 -14.24 20.37 -26.71
C LEU A 76 -14.35 21.58 -27.64
N ASN A 77 -15.00 22.65 -27.16
CA ASN A 77 -15.09 23.92 -27.87
C ASN A 77 -13.81 24.76 -27.79
N GLY A 78 -12.78 24.31 -27.06
CA GLY A 78 -11.52 25.01 -26.88
C GLY A 78 -11.61 26.25 -25.99
N GLU A 79 -12.66 26.37 -25.18
CA GLU A 79 -12.87 27.51 -24.27
C GLU A 79 -12.10 27.33 -22.94
N ILE A 80 -11.65 26.11 -22.64
CA ILE A 80 -10.77 25.78 -21.52
C ILE A 80 -9.66 24.83 -21.97
N ASP A 81 -8.43 25.07 -21.50
CA ASP A 81 -7.24 24.32 -21.94
C ASP A 81 -7.01 22.99 -21.21
N GLY A 82 -7.78 22.70 -20.15
CA GLY A 82 -7.59 21.52 -19.30
C GLY A 82 -8.80 20.58 -19.27
N ILE A 83 -8.55 19.26 -19.32
CA ILE A 83 -9.59 18.23 -19.23
C ILE A 83 -10.32 18.34 -17.87
N PRO A 84 -11.66 18.45 -17.86
CA PRO A 84 -12.43 18.48 -16.62
C PRO A 84 -12.22 17.21 -15.80
N GLY A 85 -11.83 17.33 -14.53
CA GLY A 85 -11.63 16.19 -13.63
C GLY A 85 -10.21 15.63 -13.59
N ALA A 86 -9.33 16.02 -14.53
CA ALA A 86 -7.89 15.87 -14.34
C ALA A 86 -7.47 16.86 -13.24
N GLY A 87 -7.14 16.36 -12.06
CA GLY A 87 -6.89 17.14 -10.85
C GLY A 87 -5.77 18.17 -11.03
N THR A 88 -6.10 19.36 -11.49
CA THR A 88 -5.21 20.52 -11.50
C THR A 88 -5.46 21.35 -10.24
N SER A 89 -5.12 20.78 -9.09
CA SER A 89 -4.88 21.56 -7.89
C SER A 89 -3.56 21.12 -7.29
N GLY A 90 -2.51 21.83 -7.69
CA GLY A 90 -1.21 21.82 -7.05
C GLY A 90 -0.17 20.93 -7.74
N ASN A 91 0.61 21.53 -8.64
CA ASN A 91 1.99 21.18 -8.98
C ASN A 91 2.44 19.72 -8.72
N ALA A 92 2.27 18.87 -9.72
CA ALA A 92 3.33 18.01 -10.23
C ALA A 92 2.80 17.36 -11.50
N ALA A 93 3.67 17.23 -12.50
CA ALA A 93 3.45 16.36 -13.64
C ALA A 93 3.34 14.91 -13.13
N GLU A 94 2.14 14.50 -12.74
CA GLU A 94 1.78 13.10 -12.62
C GLU A 94 1.22 12.73 -13.99
N GLU A 95 2.11 12.24 -14.85
CA GLU A 95 1.71 11.51 -16.03
C GLU A 95 0.80 10.39 -15.54
N GLY A 96 -0.50 10.49 -15.82
CA GLY A 96 -1.43 9.43 -15.53
C GLY A 96 -0.93 8.18 -16.22
N ASP A 97 -0.48 7.22 -15.42
CA ASP A 97 -0.04 5.92 -15.86
C ASP A 97 -1.16 5.34 -16.75
N PRO A 98 -0.92 5.10 -18.06
CA PRO A 98 -1.90 4.40 -18.86
C PRO A 98 -2.02 3.01 -18.23
N LEU A 99 -3.21 2.71 -17.70
CA LEU A 99 -3.62 1.38 -17.26
C LEU A 99 -3.46 0.41 -18.43
N ASP A 100 -2.28 -0.17 -18.58
CA ASP A 100 -2.05 -1.27 -19.51
C ASP A 100 -2.61 -2.55 -18.89
N SER A 101 -3.80 -2.89 -19.35
CA SER A 101 -4.40 -4.20 -19.13
C SER A 101 -3.92 -5.13 -20.24
N ASP A 102 -2.92 -5.97 -19.95
CA ASP A 102 -2.68 -7.25 -20.63
C ASP A 102 -2.69 -7.22 -22.18
N ASP A 103 -1.86 -6.39 -22.82
CA ASP A 103 -1.56 -6.59 -24.25
C ASP A 103 -0.06 -6.45 -24.55
N GLU A 104 0.63 -7.60 -24.51
CA GLU A 104 2.02 -7.78 -24.92
C GLU A 104 2.18 -7.57 -26.45
N GLU A 105 2.38 -6.34 -26.91
CA GLU A 105 2.87 -6.06 -28.27
C GLU A 105 4.36 -5.66 -28.24
N ALA A 106 5.20 -6.69 -28.33
CA ALA A 106 6.63 -6.58 -28.55
C ALA A 106 6.93 -6.04 -29.96
N GLY A 107 7.10 -4.72 -30.12
CA GLY A 107 7.31 -4.22 -31.49
C GLY A 107 7.74 -2.77 -31.74
N VAL A 108 7.91 -1.90 -30.74
CA VAL A 108 8.39 -0.53 -31.01
C VAL A 108 9.79 -0.34 -30.44
N SER A 109 10.77 -0.36 -31.35
CA SER A 109 12.14 0.07 -31.09
C SER A 109 12.19 1.58 -30.84
N SER A 110 11.84 2.01 -29.64
CA SER A 110 12.00 3.40 -29.21
C SER A 110 13.47 3.72 -28.97
N ALA A 111 14.01 4.54 -29.87
CA ALA A 111 15.39 5.01 -29.93
C ALA A 111 15.80 5.96 -28.77
N PHE A 112 15.81 5.50 -27.52
CA PHE A 112 16.34 6.26 -26.37
C PHE A 112 17.21 5.41 -25.42
N PRO A 113 18.52 5.28 -25.69
CA PRO A 113 19.39 4.33 -24.97
C PRO A 113 20.00 4.90 -23.67
N ALA A 114 19.25 5.60 -22.81
CA ALA A 114 19.86 6.17 -21.59
C ALA A 114 18.97 6.20 -20.33
N LYS A 115 17.64 6.21 -20.45
CA LYS A 115 16.75 6.35 -19.26
C LYS A 115 16.26 5.03 -18.68
N GLU A 116 16.28 3.95 -19.45
CA GLU A 116 15.86 2.62 -18.99
C GLU A 116 16.82 2.07 -17.93
N ASN A 117 18.14 2.25 -18.11
CA ASN A 117 19.15 1.85 -17.12
C ASN A 117 19.03 2.61 -15.80
N GLN A 118 18.65 3.89 -15.85
CA GLN A 118 18.51 4.72 -14.64
C GLN A 118 17.28 4.31 -13.82
N TYR A 119 16.19 3.94 -14.49
CA TYR A 119 15.00 3.42 -13.82
C TYR A 119 15.29 2.05 -13.20
N LEU A 120 15.88 1.11 -13.96
CA LEU A 120 16.28 -0.20 -13.44
C LEU A 120 17.25 -0.08 -12.26
N GLU A 121 18.25 0.80 -12.35
CA GLU A 121 19.19 1.05 -11.25
C GLU A 121 18.47 1.64 -10.01
N LYS A 122 17.48 2.51 -10.22
CA LYS A 122 16.66 3.04 -9.12
C LYS A 122 15.76 1.98 -8.50
N VAL A 123 15.11 1.13 -9.30
CA VAL A 123 14.27 0.02 -8.80
C VAL A 123 15.10 -1.00 -8.03
N VAL A 124 16.29 -1.35 -8.53
CA VAL A 124 17.22 -2.24 -7.83
C VAL A 124 17.66 -1.60 -6.51
N LYS A 125 17.96 -0.30 -6.51
CA LYS A 125 18.35 0.40 -5.29
C LYS A 125 17.22 0.47 -4.26
N ASP A 126 16.02 0.89 -4.69
CA ASP A 126 14.86 1.01 -3.81
C ASP A 126 14.46 -0.36 -3.24
N THR A 127 14.52 -1.43 -4.05
CA THR A 127 14.27 -2.79 -3.53
C THR A 127 15.35 -3.26 -2.57
N VAL A 128 16.63 -2.96 -2.82
CA VAL A 128 17.72 -3.29 -1.87
C VAL A 128 17.60 -2.50 -0.57
N ASP A 129 17.22 -1.21 -0.62
CA ASP A 129 16.98 -0.37 0.56
C ASP A 129 15.82 -0.92 1.41
N ASP A 130 14.77 -1.48 0.80
CA ASP A 130 13.70 -2.20 1.50
C ASP A 130 14.17 -3.50 2.20
N TYR A 131 15.32 -4.06 1.78
CA TYR A 131 15.97 -5.20 2.46
C TYR A 131 17.02 -4.78 3.50
N VAL A 132 17.31 -3.48 3.66
CA VAL A 132 18.10 -2.95 4.80
C VAL A 132 17.17 -2.80 6.01
N LEU A 133 16.48 -3.88 6.33
CA LEU A 133 15.72 -3.97 7.57
C LEU A 133 16.73 -4.10 8.72
N ASP A 134 16.51 -3.36 9.79
CA ASP A 134 17.26 -3.61 11.02
C ASP A 134 16.96 -5.03 11.52
N GLU A 135 17.92 -5.63 12.24
CA GLU A 135 17.80 -6.98 12.80
C GLU A 135 16.48 -7.14 13.60
N ASP A 136 16.07 -6.06 14.28
CA ASP A 136 14.83 -5.97 15.03
C ASP A 136 13.54 -6.04 14.17
N GLU A 137 13.55 -5.51 12.95
CA GLU A 137 12.43 -5.60 12.02
C GLU A 137 12.36 -6.97 11.34
N ILE A 138 13.53 -7.55 11.03
CA ILE A 138 13.64 -8.92 10.54
C ILE A 138 13.05 -9.88 11.58
N ASP A 139 13.44 -9.76 12.85
CA ASP A 139 12.92 -10.55 13.95
C ASP A 139 11.41 -10.36 14.14
N ARG A 140 10.91 -9.13 14.08
CA ARG A 140 9.47 -8.84 14.16
C ARG A 140 8.68 -9.51 13.04
N LYS A 141 9.19 -9.52 11.81
CA LYS A 141 8.54 -10.17 10.65
C LYS A 141 8.59 -11.70 10.78
N LEU A 142 9.73 -12.28 11.16
CA LEU A 142 9.88 -13.72 11.38
C LEU A 142 8.97 -14.21 12.50
N LEU A 143 8.90 -13.49 13.63
CA LEU A 143 7.98 -13.77 14.72
C LEU A 143 6.51 -13.70 14.28
N GLY A 144 6.17 -12.77 13.39
CA GLY A 144 4.83 -12.68 12.78
C GLY A 144 4.46 -13.90 11.93
N LEU A 145 5.46 -14.56 11.35
CA LEU A 145 5.31 -15.82 10.60
C LEU A 145 5.42 -17.07 11.50
N GLY A 146 5.66 -16.89 12.81
CA GLY A 146 5.83 -17.98 13.77
C GLY A 146 7.20 -18.66 13.71
N ILE A 147 8.18 -18.03 13.05
CA ILE A 147 9.57 -18.49 12.95
C ILE A 147 10.36 -17.71 14.00
N GLY A 148 10.99 -18.40 14.96
CA GLY A 148 11.86 -17.76 15.94
C GLY A 148 13.23 -17.39 15.34
N GLY A 149 13.96 -16.49 16.01
CA GLY A 149 15.31 -16.07 15.59
C GLY A 149 16.42 -17.09 15.84
N GLU A 150 16.09 -18.30 16.31
CA GLU A 150 17.09 -19.35 16.50
C GLU A 150 17.47 -19.97 15.15
N VAL A 151 18.78 -20.16 14.94
CA VAL A 151 19.37 -20.64 13.68
C VAL A 151 18.74 -21.95 13.19
N ASP A 152 18.48 -22.89 14.09
CA ASP A 152 17.86 -24.18 13.75
C ASP A 152 16.40 -24.04 13.30
N GLN A 153 15.67 -23.06 13.85
CA GLN A 153 14.28 -22.78 13.46
C GLN A 153 14.23 -22.11 12.08
N LEU A 154 15.18 -21.22 11.80
CA LEU A 154 15.32 -20.56 10.49
C LEU A 154 15.69 -21.58 9.40
N LEU A 155 16.70 -22.42 9.66
CA LEU A 155 17.11 -23.49 8.73
C LEU A 155 16.04 -24.56 8.55
N GLY A 156 15.22 -24.81 9.57
CA GLY A 156 14.11 -25.75 9.54
C GLY A 156 12.89 -25.24 8.75
N ALA A 157 12.75 -23.91 8.58
CA ALA A 157 11.68 -23.31 7.79
C ALA A 157 11.93 -23.34 6.28
N LEU A 158 13.18 -23.55 5.85
CA LEU A 158 13.58 -23.65 4.44
C LEU A 158 13.35 -25.06 3.89
N SER A 159 12.99 -25.16 2.62
CA SER A 159 13.00 -26.43 1.87
C SER A 159 14.42 -26.97 1.68
N GLU A 160 14.55 -28.24 1.27
CA GLU A 160 15.87 -28.84 1.03
C GLU A 160 16.65 -28.13 -0.08
N GLU A 161 15.96 -27.64 -1.11
CA GLU A 161 16.55 -26.88 -2.22
C GLU A 161 17.01 -25.50 -1.74
N GLU A 162 16.17 -24.77 -1.00
CA GLU A 162 16.51 -23.44 -0.44
C GLU A 162 17.65 -23.51 0.58
N ARG A 163 17.71 -24.59 1.38
CA ARG A 163 18.81 -24.78 2.33
C ARG A 163 20.13 -25.04 1.60
N ALA A 164 20.10 -25.76 0.47
CA ALA A 164 21.29 -26.02 -0.33
C ALA A 164 21.80 -24.73 -1.02
N THR A 165 20.90 -23.90 -1.55
CA THR A 165 21.27 -22.61 -2.14
C THR A 165 21.81 -21.65 -1.09
N PHE A 166 21.19 -21.61 0.10
CA PHE A 166 21.69 -20.82 1.22
C PHE A 166 23.09 -21.24 1.66
N ALA A 167 23.37 -22.55 1.74
CA ALA A 167 24.69 -23.05 2.09
C ALA A 167 25.77 -22.64 1.07
N GLN A 168 25.46 -22.70 -0.23
CA GLN A 168 26.37 -22.24 -1.28
C GLN A 168 26.62 -20.73 -1.19
N LEU A 169 25.58 -19.94 -0.93
CA LEU A 169 25.70 -18.50 -0.74
C LEU A 169 26.57 -18.16 0.48
N ALA A 170 26.38 -18.85 1.59
CA ALA A 170 27.17 -18.66 2.81
C ALA A 170 28.66 -18.99 2.58
N GLU A 171 28.95 -20.05 1.83
CA GLU A 171 30.33 -20.41 1.43
C GLU A 171 30.93 -19.32 0.53
N GLN A 172 30.19 -18.83 -0.46
CA GLN A 172 30.64 -17.76 -1.35
C GLN A 172 30.97 -16.47 -0.57
N ILE A 173 30.07 -16.04 0.33
CA ILE A 173 30.29 -14.86 1.18
C ILE A 173 31.52 -15.07 2.07
N HIS A 174 31.73 -16.28 2.62
CA HIS A 174 32.89 -16.58 3.43
C HIS A 174 34.20 -16.47 2.62
N LEU A 175 34.22 -16.96 1.39
CA LEU A 175 35.38 -16.86 0.49
C LEU A 175 35.68 -15.41 0.11
N ASP A 176 34.64 -14.62 -0.19
CA ASP A 176 34.78 -13.22 -0.59
C ASP A 176 35.25 -12.34 0.58
N THR A 177 34.74 -12.59 1.79
CA THR A 177 35.12 -11.82 2.99
C THR A 177 36.46 -12.24 3.59
N SER A 178 36.87 -13.50 3.41
CA SER A 178 38.16 -14.01 3.90
C SER A 178 39.35 -13.64 3.01
N GLY A 179 39.11 -13.15 1.79
CA GLY A 179 40.15 -12.81 0.83
C GLY A 179 40.96 -14.01 0.34
N LEU A 180 40.51 -15.24 0.62
CA LEU A 180 41.19 -16.49 0.26
C LEU A 180 41.30 -16.69 -1.26
N THR A 181 40.47 -15.99 -2.04
CA THR A 181 40.44 -16.03 -3.50
C THR A 181 41.38 -15.00 -4.14
N GLU A 182 41.91 -14.03 -3.38
CA GLU A 182 42.85 -13.03 -3.89
C GLU A 182 44.28 -13.58 -3.93
N SER A 183 44.72 -14.05 -5.10
CA SER A 183 46.12 -14.44 -5.30
C SER A 183 47.04 -13.23 -5.14
N CYS A 184 47.91 -13.25 -4.12
CA CYS A 184 49.01 -12.28 -3.96
C CYS A 184 50.04 -12.34 -5.10
N PHE A 185 50.04 -13.40 -5.91
CA PHE A 185 50.82 -13.50 -7.13
C PHE A 185 49.95 -13.08 -8.31
N LYS A 186 50.03 -11.79 -8.67
CA LYS A 186 49.59 -11.35 -10.01
C LYS A 186 50.55 -11.96 -11.02
N LYS A 187 50.01 -12.69 -12.00
CA LYS A 187 50.79 -13.26 -13.11
C LYS A 187 51.42 -12.10 -13.88
N VAL A 188 52.74 -11.93 -13.75
CA VAL A 188 53.55 -10.99 -14.54
C VAL A 188 53.64 -11.48 -15.98
#